data_AF-A0A7J6RAC7-F1
#
_entry.id   AF-A0A7J6RAC7-F1
#
_cell.length_a   1.000
_cell.length_b   1.000
_cell.length_c   1.000
_cell.angle_alpha   90.00
_cell.angle_beta   90.00
_cell.angle_gamma   90.00
#
_symmetry.space_group_name_H-M   'P 1'
#
loop_
_entity.id
_entity.type
_entity.pdbx_description
1 polymer ?
#
loop_
_entity_poly.entity_id
_entity_poly.type
_entity_poly.pdbx_seq_one_letter_code
_entity_poly.pdbx_strand_id
1 'polypeptide(L)'
;TRQQLEPLVELWSSGMTIVSIDSERDPETQSISLVQVSLYGPDHLRRDFIIDAQTFEDKEYLGRELEELFVSFNALKILHSATNDLRHFELYYCLRVQEGDWCNVR
;
A
#
# COMPACT_ATOMS: atom_id res chain seq x y z
N THR A 1 5.41 -9.85 8.24
CA THR A 1 4.37 -10.53 9.06
C THR A 1 3.25 -9.56 9.38
N ARG A 2 2.03 -10.03 9.66
CA ARG A 2 0.87 -9.16 9.96
C ARG A 2 1.16 -8.12 11.07
N GLN A 3 1.91 -8.52 12.10
CA GLN A 3 2.39 -7.65 13.19
C GLN A 3 3.20 -6.43 12.72
N GLN A 4 3.84 -6.48 11.54
CA GLN A 4 4.59 -5.35 11.00
C GLN A 4 3.70 -4.27 10.39
N LEU A 5 2.45 -4.61 10.03
CA LEU A 5 1.48 -3.65 9.50
C LEU A 5 0.59 -3.05 10.58
N GLU A 6 0.43 -3.72 11.73
CA GLU A 6 -0.40 -3.24 12.85
C GLU A 6 -0.11 -1.78 13.24
N PRO A 7 1.15 -1.32 13.38
CA PRO A 7 1.42 0.08 13.73
C PRO A 7 1.01 1.07 12.63
N LEU A 8 1.13 0.67 11.35
CA LEU A 8 0.71 1.49 10.22
C LEU A 8 -0.82 1.64 10.22
N VAL A 9 -1.53 0.52 10.37
CA VAL A 9 -3.00 0.47 10.37
C VAL A 9 -3.56 1.20 11.60
N GLU A 10 -2.96 1.04 12.78
CA GLU A 10 -3.38 1.73 14.01
C GLU A 10 -3.24 3.25 13.88
N LEU A 11 -2.09 3.73 13.41
CA LEU A 11 -1.85 5.15 13.22
C LEU A 11 -2.79 5.76 12.17
N TRP A 12 -3.02 5.06 11.07
CA TRP A 12 -4.00 5.48 10.07
C TRP A 12 -5.42 5.53 10.65
N SER A 13 -5.83 4.49 11.38
CA SER A 13 -7.13 4.41 12.05
C SER A 13 -7.33 5.49 13.12
N SER A 14 -6.24 6.00 13.71
CA SER A 14 -6.26 7.11 14.67
C SER A 14 -6.48 8.49 14.04
N GLY A 15 -6.61 8.57 12.71
CA GLY A 15 -6.86 9.82 11.98
C GLY A 15 -5.62 10.44 11.34
N MET A 16 -4.51 9.71 11.23
CA MET A 16 -3.39 10.15 10.38
C MET A 16 -3.79 10.05 8.91
N THR A 17 -3.44 11.07 8.12
CA THR A 17 -3.67 11.07 6.67
C THR A 17 -2.49 10.43 5.96
N ILE A 18 -2.76 9.55 5.00
CA ILE A 18 -1.72 9.00 4.13
C ILE A 18 -1.27 10.08 3.18
N VAL A 19 -0.02 10.50 3.29
CA VAL A 19 0.54 11.54 2.42
C VAL A 19 1.14 10.92 1.18
N SER A 20 1.84 9.79 1.25
CA SER A 20 2.38 9.16 0.04
C SER A 20 2.47 7.66 0.18
N ILE A 21 2.28 6.97 -0.95
CA ILE A 21 2.57 5.55 -1.12
C ILE A 21 3.45 5.43 -2.36
N ASP A 22 4.54 4.68 -2.25
CA ASP A 22 5.48 4.41 -3.34
C ASP A 22 5.89 2.93 -3.30
N SER A 23 6.42 2.41 -4.40
CA SER A 23 6.88 1.03 -4.49
C SER A 23 8.19 0.90 -5.25
N GLU A 24 9.10 0.10 -4.71
CA GLU A 24 10.32 -0.30 -5.41
C GLU A 24 10.13 -1.65 -6.07
N ARG A 25 10.86 -1.87 -7.17
CA ARG A 25 10.76 -3.10 -7.96
C ARG A 25 12.07 -3.85 -8.01
N ASP A 26 11.95 -5.16 -7.97
CA ASP A 26 13.03 -6.07 -8.30
C ASP A 26 13.28 -6.02 -9.83
N PRO A 27 14.51 -5.69 -10.28
CA PRO A 27 14.79 -5.51 -11.71
C PRO A 27 14.62 -6.79 -12.54
N GLU A 28 14.81 -7.96 -11.95
CA GLU A 28 14.82 -9.24 -12.66
C GLU A 28 13.41 -9.82 -12.81
N THR A 29 12.65 -9.80 -11.72
CA THR A 29 11.30 -10.38 -11.66
C THR A 29 10.19 -9.36 -11.94
N GLN A 30 10.53 -8.07 -11.94
CA GLN A 30 9.59 -6.94 -11.98
C GLN A 30 8.59 -6.93 -10.80
N SER A 31 8.83 -7.75 -9.77
CA SER A 31 8.00 -7.82 -8.58
C SER A 31 8.20 -6.64 -7.66
N ILE A 32 7.13 -6.25 -6.95
CA ILE A 32 7.22 -5.24 -5.92
C ILE A 32 8.11 -5.79 -4.80
N SER A 33 9.25 -5.13 -4.57
CA SER A 33 10.24 -5.52 -3.57
C SER A 33 10.03 -4.79 -2.25
N LEU A 34 9.72 -3.49 -2.31
CA LEU A 34 9.40 -2.66 -1.14
C LEU A 34 8.15 -1.85 -1.41
N VAL A 35 7.39 -1.58 -0.35
CA VAL A 35 6.30 -0.59 -0.34
C VAL A 35 6.63 0.45 0.73
N GLN A 36 6.64 1.72 0.35
CA GLN A 36 6.85 2.84 1.25
C GLN A 36 5.53 3.55 1.51
N VAL A 37 5.21 3.82 2.78
CA VAL A 37 4.01 4.57 3.17
C VAL A 37 4.41 5.68 4.12
N SER A 38 4.03 6.91 3.79
CA SER A 38 4.22 8.08 4.65
C SER A 38 2.87 8.55 5.18
N LEU A 39 2.73 8.58 6.50
CA LEU A 39 1.58 9.13 7.19
C LEU A 39 1.91 10.52 7.77
N TYR A 40 0.92 11.40 7.80
CA TYR A 40 1.00 12.71 8.43
C TYR A 40 -0.16 12.92 9.38
N GLY A 41 0.20 13.20 10.63
CA GLY A 41 -0.76 13.37 11.71
C GLY A 41 -1.19 14.83 11.90
N PRO A 42 -2.25 15.05 12.70
CA PRO A 42 -2.76 16.37 13.03
C PRO A 42 -1.74 17.28 13.75
N ASP A 43 -0.76 16.71 14.45
CA ASP A 43 0.30 17.46 15.17
C ASP A 43 1.56 17.72 14.30
N HIS A 44 1.42 17.70 12.97
CA HIS A 44 2.54 17.79 12.02
C HIS A 44 3.59 16.67 12.16
N LEU A 45 3.23 15.58 12.84
CA LEU A 45 4.10 14.43 13.02
C LEU A 45 4.05 13.54 11.78
N ARG A 46 5.20 13.38 11.11
CA ARG A 46 5.38 12.45 10.00
C ARG A 46 5.85 11.09 10.50
N ARG A 47 5.28 10.01 9.95
CA ARG A 47 5.73 8.63 10.16
C ARG A 47 5.93 7.96 8.81
N ASP A 48 7.10 7.37 8.62
CA ASP A 48 7.46 6.67 7.40
C ASP A 48 7.60 5.18 7.69
N PHE A 49 6.99 4.38 6.83
CA PHE A 49 7.00 2.92 6.88
C PHE A 49 7.65 2.39 5.61
N ILE A 50 8.56 1.44 5.77
CA ILE A 50 9.13 0.67 4.67
C ILE A 50 8.75 -0.77 4.93
N ILE A 51 7.91 -1.31 4.05
CA ILE A 51 7.42 -2.67 4.11
C ILE A 51 8.25 -3.47 3.11
N ASP A 52 8.97 -4.47 3.61
CA ASP A 52 9.61 -5.46 2.75
C ASP A 52 8.53 -6.38 2.19
N ALA A 53 8.17 -6.11 0.93
CA ALA A 53 7.13 -6.83 0.25
C ALA A 53 7.57 -8.24 -0.12
N GLN A 54 8.86 -8.56 -0.21
CA GLN A 54 9.34 -9.90 -0.56
C GLN A 54 9.21 -10.87 0.62
N THR A 55 9.58 -10.42 1.82
CA THR A 55 9.55 -11.24 3.05
C THR A 55 8.16 -11.38 3.66
N PHE A 56 7.16 -10.62 3.17
CA PHE A 56 5.78 -10.74 3.62
C PHE A 56 5.10 -11.99 3.05
N GLU A 57 4.94 -13.04 3.85
CA GLU A 57 4.38 -14.32 3.36
C GLU A 57 2.94 -14.21 2.81
N ASP A 58 2.09 -13.46 3.50
CA ASP A 58 0.66 -13.32 3.16
C ASP A 58 0.43 -12.13 2.22
N LYS A 59 0.73 -12.33 0.93
CA LYS A 59 0.61 -11.28 -0.10
C LYS A 59 -0.83 -10.79 -0.27
N GLU A 60 -1.81 -11.66 -0.10
CA GLU A 60 -3.23 -11.33 -0.20
C GLU A 60 -3.64 -10.37 0.93
N TYR A 61 -3.22 -10.65 2.17
CA TYR A 61 -3.43 -9.74 3.28
C TYR A 61 -2.74 -8.39 3.05
N LEU A 62 -1.47 -8.39 2.67
CA LEU A 62 -0.74 -7.14 2.38
C LEU A 62 -1.45 -6.32 1.31
N GLY A 63 -1.92 -6.97 0.24
CA GLY A 63 -2.71 -6.33 -0.80
C GLY A 63 -3.96 -5.66 -0.25
N ARG A 64 -4.78 -6.39 0.52
CA ARG A 64 -6.02 -5.83 1.09
C ARG A 64 -5.78 -4.63 2.01
N GLU A 65 -4.78 -4.69 2.89
CA GLU A 65 -4.49 -3.57 3.79
C GLU A 65 -4.00 -2.34 3.00
N LEU A 66 -3.17 -2.54 1.97
CA LEU A 66 -2.77 -1.47 1.06
C LEU A 66 -3.98 -0.92 0.30
N GLU A 67 -4.93 -1.76 -0.11
CA GLU A 67 -6.17 -1.32 -0.77
C GLU A 67 -6.96 -0.36 0.08
N GLU A 68 -7.14 -0.69 1.35
CA GLU A 68 -7.90 0.11 2.28
C GLU A 68 -7.25 1.49 2.46
N LEU A 69 -5.92 1.53 2.53
CA LEU A 69 -5.12 2.75 2.53
C LEU A 69 -5.31 3.55 1.20
N PHE A 70 -5.36 2.88 0.05
CA PHE A 70 -5.55 3.51 -1.27
C PHE A 70 -6.98 4.02 -1.52
N VAL A 71 -8.01 3.35 -1.02
CA VAL A 71 -9.43 3.62 -1.36
C VAL A 71 -10.11 4.50 -0.30
N SER A 72 -9.57 4.61 0.91
CA SER A 72 -10.18 5.41 1.99
C SER A 72 -10.48 6.86 1.60
N PHE A 73 -11.77 7.23 1.56
CA PHE A 73 -12.26 8.53 1.07
C PHE A 73 -11.92 9.72 1.98
N ASN A 74 -11.47 9.46 3.22
CA ASN A 74 -11.16 10.49 4.21
C ASN A 74 -9.68 10.92 4.24
N ALA A 75 -8.85 10.42 3.31
CA ALA A 75 -7.43 10.74 3.25
C ALA A 75 -7.04 11.38 1.90
N LEU A 76 -6.45 12.58 1.96
CA LEU A 76 -5.76 13.19 0.82
C LEU A 76 -4.46 12.40 0.54
N LYS A 77 -4.43 11.58 -0.52
CA LYS A 77 -3.23 10.85 -0.94
C LYS A 77 -2.42 11.69 -1.94
N ILE A 78 -1.15 11.96 -1.64
CA ILE A 78 -0.19 12.55 -2.57
C ILE A 78 0.66 11.41 -3.14
N LEU A 79 0.24 10.89 -4.29
CA LEU A 79 0.99 9.86 -5.01
C LEU A 79 1.94 10.55 -6.00
N HIS A 80 3.24 10.27 -5.91
CA HIS A 80 4.23 10.74 -6.89
C HIS A 80 4.46 9.63 -7.91
N SER A 81 4.14 9.85 -9.18
CA SER A 81 4.15 8.81 -10.25
C SER A 81 3.10 7.68 -10.14
N ALA A 82 1.98 7.96 -9.48
CA ALA A 82 0.84 7.08 -9.20
C ALA A 82 0.42 6.12 -10.32
N THR A 83 0.49 6.54 -11.59
CA THR A 83 -0.03 5.76 -12.72
C THR A 83 0.75 4.46 -12.96
N ASN A 84 2.06 4.45 -12.70
CA ASN A 84 2.82 3.22 -12.79
C ASN A 84 2.57 2.37 -11.55
N ASP A 85 2.63 2.95 -10.37
CA ASP A 85 2.50 2.19 -9.12
C ASP A 85 1.13 1.52 -9.02
N LEU A 86 0.04 2.23 -9.35
CA LEU A 86 -1.32 1.67 -9.36
C LEU A 86 -1.44 0.44 -10.27
N ARG A 87 -0.83 0.46 -11.46
CA ARG A 87 -0.85 -0.70 -12.36
C ARG A 87 -0.08 -1.89 -11.78
N HIS A 88 1.02 -1.65 -11.08
CA HIS A 88 1.80 -2.73 -10.46
C HIS A 88 1.09 -3.26 -9.21
N PHE A 89 0.47 -2.38 -8.43
CA PHE A 89 -0.39 -2.72 -7.31
C PHE A 89 -1.60 -3.56 -7.78
N GLU A 90 -2.25 -3.18 -8.88
CA GLU A 90 -3.28 -3.98 -9.56
C GLU A 90 -2.76 -5.37 -9.98
N LEU A 91 -1.57 -5.43 -10.59
CA LEU A 91 -0.96 -6.68 -11.08
C LEU A 91 -0.52 -7.63 -9.96
N TYR A 92 0.12 -7.13 -8.91
CA TYR A 92 0.76 -7.93 -7.87
C TYR A 92 -0.13 -8.21 -6.66
N TYR A 93 -1.08 -7.34 -6.39
CA TYR A 93 -1.93 -7.42 -5.21
C TYR A 93 -3.43 -7.48 -5.54
N CYS A 94 -3.81 -7.57 -6.82
CA CYS A 94 -5.21 -7.54 -7.28
C CYS A 94 -5.99 -6.31 -6.76
N LEU A 95 -5.32 -5.19 -6.48
CA LEU A 95 -5.92 -3.95 -5.98
C LEU A 95 -6.87 -3.37 -7.03
N ARG A 96 -8.19 -3.28 -6.78
CA ARG A 96 -9.15 -2.74 -7.78
C ARG A 96 -10.07 -1.69 -7.18
N VAL A 97 -10.09 -0.51 -7.81
CA VAL A 97 -11.05 0.56 -7.51
C VAL A 97 -12.43 0.24 -8.13
N GLN A 98 -13.14 -0.79 -7.63
CA GLN A 98 -14.53 -1.26 -7.94
C GLN A 98 -14.88 -1.54 -9.44
N GLU A 99 -15.77 -2.44 -9.88
CA GLU A 99 -16.66 -3.47 -9.35
C GLU A 99 -16.75 -4.52 -10.49
N GLY A 100 -16.61 -5.83 -10.22
CA GLY A 100 -16.86 -6.87 -11.22
C GLY A 100 -15.68 -7.79 -11.58
N ASP A 101 -15.90 -9.07 -11.27
CA ASP A 101 -15.25 -10.30 -11.73
C ASP A 101 -13.73 -10.55 -11.52
N TRP A 102 -13.56 -11.63 -10.77
CA TRP A 102 -12.44 -12.42 -10.26
C TRP A 102 -11.13 -12.43 -11.07
N CYS A 103 -10.03 -12.38 -10.33
CA CYS A 103 -8.66 -12.65 -10.79
C CYS A 103 -8.57 -14.10 -11.32
N ASN A 104 -8.36 -14.25 -12.63
CA ASN A 104 -7.75 -15.46 -13.21
C ASN A 104 -6.27 -15.16 -13.41
N VAL A 105 -5.46 -15.35 -12.37
CA VAL A 105 -3.99 -15.33 -12.52
C VAL A 105 -3.57 -16.68 -13.10
N ARG A 106 -2.94 -16.64 -14.28
CA ARG A 106 -2.17 -17.77 -14.82
C ARG A 106 -0.75 -17.73 -14.25
#